data_AF-A0A6P0WMP6-F1
#
_entry.id   AF-A0A6P0WMP6-F1
#
_cell.length_a   1.000
_cell.length_b   1.000
_cell.length_c   1.000
_cell.angle_alpha   90.00
_cell.angle_beta   90.00
_cell.angle_gamma   90.00
#
_symmetry.space_group_name_H-M   'P 1'
#
loop_
_entity.id
_entity.type
_entity.pdbx_description
1 polymer ?
#
loop_
_entity_poly.entity_id
_entity_poly.type
_entity_poly.pdbx_seq_one_letter_code
_entity_poly.pdbx_strand_id
1 'polypeptide(L)'
;MTDQALSHRPITQPTDILNQLQSGQLLRVYGRRGNALIIVHRHHAEIAGPGAAVGSVFDLDCCRVIPVGKVSIIYPESLTKRQQAYVMRQKWIRFTQKAMETYIPLERGQRLLILLHKYFATELIDSLSDEVLAQLVGVLPRTIEMVRCVRRQEAGGRRQEAGGRRQEVEESPDEKNFTTMNENQSLVRQVRLPCPRIKKQLWNWHPAS
;
A
#
# COMPACT_ATOMS: atom_id res chain seq x y z
N MET A 1 -2.47 -37.46 -25.18
CA MET A 1 -1.92 -37.09 -23.86
C MET A 1 -2.94 -36.19 -23.20
N THR A 2 -3.52 -36.64 -22.09
CA THR A 2 -4.71 -36.07 -21.44
C THR A 2 -4.41 -34.69 -20.85
N ASP A 3 -5.05 -33.66 -21.40
CA ASP A 3 -4.99 -32.24 -20.97
C ASP A 3 -5.88 -31.97 -19.74
N GLN A 4 -6.00 -32.96 -18.86
CA GLN A 4 -6.74 -32.90 -17.60
C GLN A 4 -5.76 -33.23 -16.47
N ALA A 5 -5.26 -32.23 -15.73
CA ALA A 5 -4.84 -32.39 -14.32
C ALA A 5 -4.26 -31.13 -13.63
N LEU A 6 -4.55 -29.90 -14.05
CA LEU A 6 -4.28 -28.74 -13.18
C LEU A 6 -5.61 -28.07 -12.85
N SER A 7 -6.30 -28.65 -11.87
CA SER A 7 -7.59 -28.19 -11.40
C SER A 7 -7.58 -26.70 -11.09
N HIS A 8 -8.52 -25.97 -11.68
CA HIS A 8 -8.81 -24.54 -11.48
C HIS A 8 -9.24 -24.14 -10.06
N ARG A 9 -9.02 -25.00 -9.06
CA ARG A 9 -9.58 -24.78 -7.74
C ARG A 9 -8.92 -23.53 -7.15
N PRO A 10 -9.68 -22.43 -6.95
CA PRO A 10 -9.13 -21.23 -6.37
C PRO A 10 -8.71 -21.54 -4.94
N ILE A 11 -7.42 -21.38 -4.65
CA ILE A 11 -6.90 -21.58 -3.29
C ILE A 11 -7.03 -20.26 -2.55
N THR A 12 -7.76 -20.28 -1.44
CA THR A 12 -8.16 -19.09 -0.68
C THR A 12 -7.57 -19.04 0.73
N GLN A 13 -7.22 -20.19 1.31
CA GLN A 13 -6.71 -20.25 2.67
C GLN A 13 -5.25 -19.78 2.72
N PRO A 14 -4.87 -18.88 3.64
CA PRO A 14 -3.51 -18.35 3.71
C PRO A 14 -2.41 -19.42 3.85
N THR A 15 -2.66 -20.46 4.65
CA THR A 15 -1.72 -21.58 4.83
C THR A 15 -1.51 -22.36 3.55
N ASP A 16 -2.60 -22.63 2.81
CA ASP A 16 -2.52 -23.35 1.54
C ASP A 16 -1.85 -22.50 0.47
N ILE A 17 -2.17 -21.19 0.44
CA ILE A 17 -1.49 -20.23 -0.43
C ILE A 17 0.02 -20.25 -0.16
N LEU A 18 0.43 -20.15 1.12
CA LEU A 18 1.85 -20.16 1.50
C LEU A 18 2.56 -21.43 1.03
N ASN A 19 2.00 -22.61 1.32
CA ASN A 19 2.55 -23.90 0.91
C ASN A 19 2.71 -23.98 -0.62
N GLN A 20 1.76 -23.42 -1.37
CA GLN A 20 1.78 -23.40 -2.82
C GLN A 20 2.82 -22.45 -3.38
N LEU A 21 3.02 -21.27 -2.77
CA LEU A 21 4.11 -20.38 -3.18
C LEU A 21 5.47 -21.02 -2.94
N GLN A 22 5.65 -21.66 -1.78
CA GLN A 22 6.89 -22.36 -1.39
C GLN A 22 7.15 -23.62 -2.23
N SER A 23 6.13 -24.20 -2.85
CA SER A 23 6.30 -25.34 -3.77
C SER A 23 7.08 -25.00 -5.04
N GLY A 24 7.27 -23.71 -5.35
CA GLY A 24 7.92 -23.26 -6.58
C GLY A 24 7.03 -23.36 -7.82
N GLN A 25 5.73 -23.63 -7.68
CA GLN A 25 4.80 -23.59 -8.79
C GLN A 25 4.47 -22.15 -9.19
N LEU A 26 4.40 -21.88 -10.49
CA LEU A 26 3.92 -20.59 -11.00
C LEU A 26 2.40 -20.51 -10.90
N LEU A 27 1.93 -19.53 -10.14
CA LEU A 27 0.52 -19.27 -9.90
C LEU A 27 0.21 -17.82 -10.26
N ARG A 28 -1.08 -17.49 -10.34
CA ARG A 28 -1.57 -16.15 -10.60
C ARG A 28 -2.60 -15.75 -9.56
N VAL A 29 -2.49 -14.52 -9.07
CA VAL A 29 -3.51 -13.91 -8.22
C VAL A 29 -4.80 -13.75 -9.02
N TYR A 30 -5.87 -14.32 -8.50
CA TYR A 30 -7.23 -14.14 -8.98
C TYR A 30 -8.00 -13.30 -7.96
N GLY A 31 -8.62 -12.22 -8.44
CA GLY A 31 -9.31 -11.28 -7.58
C GLY A 31 -9.89 -10.13 -8.39
N ARG A 32 -10.59 -9.23 -7.70
CA ARG A 32 -11.12 -7.99 -8.28
C ARG A 32 -10.27 -6.80 -7.86
N ARG A 33 -10.47 -5.64 -8.51
CA ARG A 33 -9.86 -4.37 -8.08
C ARG A 33 -10.11 -4.14 -6.59
N GLY A 34 -9.09 -3.65 -5.88
CA GLY A 34 -9.14 -3.45 -4.43
C GLY A 34 -8.89 -4.70 -3.59
N ASN A 35 -8.46 -5.81 -4.20
CA ASN A 35 -7.94 -6.97 -3.50
C ASN A 35 -6.48 -7.20 -3.90
N ALA A 36 -5.66 -7.73 -3.00
CA ALA A 36 -4.27 -8.10 -3.29
C ALA A 36 -3.77 -9.16 -2.30
N LEU A 37 -2.70 -9.83 -2.66
CA LEU A 37 -1.93 -10.68 -1.77
C LEU A 37 -0.66 -9.94 -1.38
N ILE A 38 -0.41 -9.77 -0.09
CA ILE A 38 0.90 -9.32 0.39
C ILE A 38 1.74 -10.56 0.67
N ILE A 39 2.90 -10.64 0.03
CA ILE A 39 3.88 -11.72 0.18
C ILE A 39 4.99 -11.19 1.05
N VAL A 40 5.21 -11.83 2.18
CA VAL A 40 6.21 -11.43 3.17
C VAL A 40 7.41 -12.38 3.03
N HIS A 41 8.51 -11.83 2.55
CA HIS A 41 9.81 -12.50 2.52
C HIS A 41 10.55 -12.27 3.83
N ARG A 42 11.75 -12.82 3.95
CA ARG A 42 12.55 -12.70 5.17
C ARG A 42 12.90 -11.25 5.53
N HIS A 43 13.11 -10.38 4.53
CA HIS A 43 13.64 -9.03 4.73
C HIS A 43 12.79 -7.92 4.11
N HIS A 44 11.77 -8.25 3.33
CA HIS A 44 10.90 -7.29 2.66
C HIS A 44 9.52 -7.90 2.41
N ALA A 45 8.56 -7.06 2.04
CA ALA A 45 7.25 -7.51 1.61
C ALA A 45 6.93 -6.96 0.22
N GLU A 46 6.09 -7.67 -0.53
CA GLU A 46 5.65 -7.29 -1.86
C GLU A 46 4.13 -7.38 -1.99
N ILE A 47 3.55 -6.49 -2.79
CA ILE A 47 2.12 -6.53 -3.14
C ILE A 47 1.96 -7.26 -4.47
N ALA A 48 1.09 -8.27 -4.51
CA ALA A 48 0.63 -8.95 -5.70
C ALA A 48 -0.87 -8.74 -5.85
N GLY A 49 -1.29 -7.78 -6.70
CA GLY A 49 -2.71 -7.60 -6.98
C GLY A 49 -3.22 -8.50 -8.12
N PRO A 50 -4.46 -8.28 -8.57
CA PRO A 50 -5.13 -9.19 -9.50
C PRO A 50 -4.34 -9.34 -10.80
N GLY A 51 -4.20 -10.58 -11.24
CA GLY A 51 -3.45 -10.94 -12.43
C GLY A 51 -1.95 -11.05 -12.21
N ALA A 52 -1.37 -10.66 -11.07
CA ALA A 52 0.07 -10.80 -10.82
C ALA A 52 0.49 -12.28 -10.74
N ALA A 53 1.67 -12.59 -11.27
CA ALA A 53 2.37 -13.85 -11.02
C ALA A 53 2.84 -13.93 -9.57
N VAL A 54 2.69 -15.11 -8.97
CA VAL A 54 3.15 -15.47 -7.62
C VAL A 54 3.66 -16.90 -7.61
N GLY A 55 4.53 -17.24 -6.67
CA GLY A 55 5.21 -18.53 -6.57
C GLY A 55 6.46 -18.55 -7.45
N SER A 56 6.71 -19.70 -8.08
CA SER A 56 7.94 -19.92 -8.85
C SER A 56 9.18 -19.66 -7.99
N VAL A 57 10.31 -19.35 -8.62
CA VAL A 57 11.59 -19.03 -7.96
C VAL A 57 11.58 -17.71 -7.17
N PHE A 58 10.54 -16.88 -7.31
CA PHE A 58 10.49 -15.54 -6.73
C PHE A 58 10.05 -15.56 -5.27
N ASP A 59 9.13 -16.47 -4.91
CA ASP A 59 8.47 -16.48 -3.61
C ASP A 59 8.86 -17.72 -2.77
N LEU A 60 9.98 -18.39 -3.08
CA LEU A 60 10.43 -19.59 -2.35
C LEU A 60 10.78 -19.31 -0.88
N ASP A 61 11.29 -18.11 -0.60
CA ASP A 61 11.66 -17.66 0.75
C ASP A 61 10.53 -16.92 1.47
N CYS A 62 9.31 -16.95 0.92
CA CYS A 62 8.18 -16.32 1.59
C CYS A 62 7.91 -17.02 2.93
N CYS A 63 7.84 -16.22 3.98
CA CYS A 63 7.63 -16.68 5.35
C CYS A 63 6.16 -16.56 5.76
N ARG A 64 5.42 -15.65 5.11
CA ARG A 64 4.01 -15.37 5.41
C ARG A 64 3.31 -14.79 4.19
N VAL A 65 2.02 -15.04 4.10
CA VAL A 65 1.13 -14.39 3.12
C VAL A 65 -0.04 -13.74 3.84
N ILE A 66 -0.45 -12.57 3.37
CA ILE A 66 -1.55 -11.80 3.95
C ILE A 66 -2.51 -11.43 2.83
N PRO A 67 -3.70 -12.05 2.77
CA PRO A 67 -4.73 -11.65 1.84
C PRO A 67 -5.31 -10.30 2.26
N VAL A 68 -5.33 -9.36 1.33
CA VAL A 68 -6.02 -8.07 1.44
C VAL A 68 -7.30 -8.17 0.63
N GLY A 69 -8.43 -8.38 1.33
CA GLY A 69 -9.73 -8.57 0.71
C GLY A 69 -9.97 -10.02 0.23
N LYS A 70 -10.83 -10.18 -0.78
CA LYS A 70 -11.19 -11.50 -1.33
C LYS A 70 -10.22 -11.88 -2.45
N VAL A 71 -9.24 -12.70 -2.11
CA VAL A 71 -8.20 -13.17 -3.02
C VAL A 71 -8.17 -14.68 -3.08
N SER A 72 -7.91 -15.20 -4.28
CA SER A 72 -7.49 -16.57 -4.49
C SER A 72 -6.29 -16.63 -5.43
N ILE A 73 -5.63 -17.78 -5.48
CA ILE A 73 -4.60 -18.07 -6.49
C ILE A 73 -5.07 -19.20 -7.39
N ILE A 74 -4.70 -19.13 -8.67
CA ILE A 74 -5.04 -20.12 -9.69
C ILE A 74 -3.84 -20.40 -10.59
N TYR A 75 -3.84 -21.56 -11.24
CA TYR A 75 -2.82 -21.89 -12.23
C TYR A 75 -3.03 -21.14 -13.56
N PRO A 76 -1.99 -20.50 -14.13
CA PRO A 76 -2.03 -19.93 -15.48
C PRO A 76 -1.78 -21.00 -16.56
N GLU A 77 -2.86 -21.44 -17.20
CA GLU A 77 -2.85 -22.55 -18.17
C GLU A 77 -1.93 -22.29 -19.38
N SER A 78 -2.08 -21.13 -20.03
CA SER A 78 -1.39 -20.83 -21.27
C SER A 78 -0.13 -19.98 -21.07
N LEU A 79 0.81 -20.09 -21.99
CA LEU A 79 2.01 -19.25 -22.05
C LEU A 79 1.64 -17.75 -22.01
N THR A 80 0.62 -17.34 -22.77
CA THR A 80 0.13 -15.97 -22.78
C THR A 80 -0.35 -15.52 -21.40
N LYS A 81 -1.12 -16.35 -20.68
CA LYS A 81 -1.57 -16.04 -19.30
C LYS A 81 -0.39 -15.92 -18.34
N ARG A 82 0.67 -16.73 -18.51
CA ARG A 82 1.91 -16.64 -17.72
C ARG A 82 2.67 -15.34 -17.99
N GLN A 83 2.88 -14.99 -19.26
CA GLN A 83 3.53 -13.74 -19.67
C GLN A 83 2.78 -12.52 -19.13
N GLN A 84 1.45 -12.50 -19.28
CA GLN A 84 0.60 -11.46 -18.70
C GLN A 84 0.76 -11.37 -17.18
N ALA A 85 0.85 -12.52 -16.50
CA ALA A 85 1.03 -12.55 -15.06
C ALA A 85 2.35 -11.92 -14.61
N TYR A 86 3.45 -12.20 -15.33
CA TYR A 86 4.75 -11.56 -15.08
C TYR A 86 4.71 -10.04 -15.31
N VAL A 87 4.10 -9.60 -16.42
CA VAL A 87 3.93 -8.17 -16.69
C VAL A 87 3.11 -7.49 -15.58
N MET A 88 2.06 -8.15 -15.08
CA MET A 88 1.27 -7.63 -13.98
C MET A 88 2.07 -7.58 -12.68
N ARG A 89 2.88 -8.59 -12.36
CA ARG A 89 3.77 -8.59 -11.19
C ARG A 89 4.73 -7.39 -11.23
N GLN A 90 5.35 -7.12 -12.39
CA GLN A 90 6.22 -5.95 -12.57
C GLN A 90 5.47 -4.62 -12.35
N LYS A 91 4.23 -4.49 -12.81
CA LYS A 91 3.41 -3.31 -12.57
C LYS A 91 3.14 -3.08 -11.08
N TRP A 92 2.89 -4.15 -10.33
CA TRP A 92 2.67 -4.07 -8.88
C TRP A 92 3.94 -3.74 -8.09
N ILE A 93 5.09 -4.22 -8.54
CA ILE A 93 6.39 -3.80 -8.00
C ILE A 93 6.59 -2.30 -8.21
N ARG A 94 6.39 -1.80 -9.44
CA ARG A 94 6.49 -0.37 -9.77
C ARG A 94 5.49 0.49 -9.00
N PHE A 95 4.29 -0.03 -8.78
CA PHE A 95 3.26 0.62 -7.96
C PHE A 95 3.76 0.90 -6.53
N THR A 96 4.38 -0.09 -5.89
CA THR A 96 4.93 0.07 -4.54
C THR A 96 6.18 0.95 -4.53
N GLN A 97 7.04 0.84 -5.57
CA GLN A 97 8.21 1.71 -5.76
C GLN A 97 7.86 3.20 -5.84
N LYS A 98 6.66 3.55 -6.32
CA LYS A 98 6.19 4.95 -6.32
C LYS A 98 6.16 5.56 -4.92
N ALA A 99 5.86 4.76 -3.89
CA ALA A 99 5.90 5.22 -2.50
C ALA A 99 7.35 5.42 -1.99
N MET A 100 8.33 4.80 -2.63
CA MET A 100 9.74 4.79 -2.22
C MET A 100 10.61 5.83 -2.94
N GLU A 101 10.05 6.69 -3.78
CA GLU A 101 10.81 7.69 -4.54
C GLU A 101 11.47 8.78 -3.68
N THR A 102 11.01 8.97 -2.45
CA THR A 102 11.61 9.91 -1.48
C THR A 102 12.58 9.17 -0.56
N TYR A 103 13.71 9.78 -0.25
CA TYR A 103 14.67 9.23 0.71
C TYR A 103 14.24 9.41 2.16
N ILE A 104 13.24 10.25 2.43
CA ILE A 104 12.78 10.56 3.80
C ILE A 104 11.86 9.42 4.29
N PRO A 105 12.23 8.66 5.35
CA PRO A 105 11.46 7.49 5.80
C PRO A 105 10.01 7.80 6.16
N LEU A 106 9.77 8.94 6.84
CA LEU A 106 8.43 9.35 7.24
C LEU A 106 7.55 9.64 6.02
N GLU A 107 8.10 10.30 5.00
CA GLU A 107 7.38 10.55 3.76
C GLU A 107 7.09 9.27 2.98
N ARG A 108 8.03 8.29 2.96
CA ARG A 108 7.78 6.98 2.34
C ARG A 108 6.58 6.28 2.99
N GLY A 109 6.54 6.26 4.32
CA GLY A 109 5.42 5.70 5.08
C GLY A 109 4.10 6.43 4.77
N GLN A 110 4.12 7.76 4.70
CA GLN A 110 2.94 8.56 4.36
C GLN A 110 2.46 8.30 2.93
N ARG A 111 3.37 8.31 1.94
CA ARG A 111 3.06 8.01 0.53
C ARG A 111 2.51 6.61 0.37
N LEU A 112 3.07 5.61 1.07
CA LEU A 112 2.55 4.25 1.08
C LEU A 112 1.10 4.24 1.53
N LEU A 113 0.79 4.81 2.70
CA LEU A 113 -0.58 4.78 3.22
C LEU A 113 -1.55 5.52 2.29
N ILE A 114 -1.17 6.67 1.73
CA ILE A 114 -2.00 7.39 0.74
C ILE A 114 -2.29 6.50 -0.48
N LEU A 115 -1.24 5.86 -1.00
CA LEU A 115 -1.33 4.96 -2.15
C LEU A 115 -2.18 3.72 -1.85
N LEU A 116 -2.06 3.12 -0.66
CA LEU A 116 -2.87 1.99 -0.25
C LEU A 116 -4.35 2.37 -0.08
N HIS A 117 -4.67 3.45 0.64
CA HIS A 117 -6.07 3.90 0.80
C HIS A 117 -6.72 4.36 -0.52
N LYS A 118 -5.94 4.74 -1.54
CA LYS A 118 -6.46 5.04 -2.87
C LYS A 118 -6.92 3.80 -3.63
N TYR A 119 -6.33 2.63 -3.36
CA TYR A 119 -6.56 1.41 -4.13
C TYR A 119 -7.34 0.34 -3.37
N PHE A 120 -7.26 0.33 -2.04
CA PHE A 120 -7.86 -0.67 -1.15
C PHE A 120 -8.82 -0.01 -0.17
N ALA A 121 -9.77 -0.80 0.34
CA ALA A 121 -10.70 -0.34 1.37
C ALA A 121 -9.95 0.02 2.67
N THR A 122 -10.37 1.10 3.32
CA THR A 122 -9.72 1.65 4.52
C THR A 122 -9.64 0.63 5.64
N GLU A 123 -10.70 -0.13 5.85
CA GLU A 123 -10.81 -1.14 6.91
C GLU A 123 -9.74 -2.23 6.75
N LEU A 124 -9.45 -2.61 5.49
CA LEU A 124 -8.41 -3.59 5.20
C LEU A 124 -7.03 -3.03 5.50
N ILE A 125 -6.76 -1.79 5.10
CA ILE A 125 -5.44 -1.16 5.30
C ILE A 125 -5.19 -0.86 6.78
N ASP A 126 -6.20 -0.43 7.52
CA ASP A 126 -6.09 -0.16 8.95
C ASP A 126 -5.89 -1.44 9.78
N SER A 127 -6.36 -2.58 9.29
CA SER A 127 -6.12 -3.89 9.91
C SER A 127 -4.70 -4.44 9.70
N LEU A 128 -3.93 -3.89 8.74
CA LEU A 128 -2.56 -4.33 8.51
C LEU A 128 -1.64 -3.90 9.66
N SER A 129 -0.73 -4.80 10.03
CA SER A 129 0.26 -4.50 11.07
C SER A 129 1.32 -3.52 10.57
N ASP A 130 1.88 -2.75 11.50
CA ASP A 130 2.90 -1.75 11.19
C ASP A 130 4.18 -2.43 10.66
N GLU A 131 4.47 -3.67 11.07
CA GLU A 131 5.60 -4.46 10.58
C GLU A 131 5.48 -4.75 9.09
N VAL A 132 4.29 -5.15 8.63
CA VAL A 132 4.05 -5.50 7.22
C VAL A 132 4.15 -4.24 6.36
N LEU A 133 3.52 -3.16 6.79
CA LEU A 133 3.59 -1.86 6.10
C LEU A 133 5.02 -1.33 6.05
N ALA A 134 5.79 -1.50 7.13
CA ALA A 134 7.18 -1.10 7.19
C ALA A 134 8.05 -1.90 6.20
N GLN A 135 7.83 -3.20 6.09
CA GLN A 135 8.54 -4.07 5.15
C GLN A 135 8.21 -3.78 3.68
N LEU A 136 7.02 -3.26 3.38
CA LEU A 136 6.63 -2.88 2.01
C LEU A 136 7.45 -1.70 1.46
N VAL A 137 7.96 -0.81 2.33
CA VAL A 137 8.69 0.40 1.91
C VAL A 137 10.07 0.57 2.54
N GLY A 138 10.54 -0.44 3.27
CA GLY A 138 11.87 -0.44 3.88
C GLY A 138 12.05 0.67 4.92
N VAL A 139 11.12 0.77 5.87
CA VAL A 139 11.20 1.69 7.03
C VAL A 139 11.05 0.90 8.33
N LEU A 140 11.16 1.57 9.48
CA LEU A 140 10.91 0.95 10.78
C LEU A 140 9.40 0.91 11.08
N PRO A 141 8.88 -0.10 11.80
CA PRO A 141 7.48 -0.15 12.23
C PRO A 141 7.05 1.11 12.99
N ARG A 142 7.93 1.63 13.85
CA ARG A 142 7.72 2.89 14.57
C ARG A 142 7.49 4.09 13.66
N THR A 143 8.09 4.09 12.47
CA THR A 143 7.84 5.15 11.47
C THR A 143 6.40 5.10 10.96
N ILE A 144 5.87 3.90 10.67
CA ILE A 144 4.47 3.73 10.23
C ILE A 144 3.51 4.14 11.35
N GLU A 145 3.79 3.74 12.58
CA GLU A 145 3.00 4.12 13.77
C GLU A 145 2.89 5.65 13.89
N MET A 146 4.01 6.37 13.76
CA MET A 146 4.02 7.84 13.79
C MET A 146 3.15 8.45 12.68
N VAL A 147 3.24 7.94 11.45
CA VAL A 147 2.41 8.41 10.34
C VAL A 147 0.92 8.20 10.64
N ARG A 148 0.54 7.02 11.16
CA ARG A 148 -0.84 6.71 11.56
C ARG A 148 -1.32 7.64 12.69
N CYS A 149 -0.46 7.94 13.66
CA CYS A 149 -0.77 8.86 14.76
C CYS A 149 -1.08 10.28 14.24
N VAL A 150 -0.21 10.83 13.40
CA VAL A 150 -0.38 12.17 12.81
C VAL A 150 -1.70 12.25 12.02
N ARG A 151 -2.00 11.25 11.19
CA ARG A 151 -3.24 11.21 10.40
C ARG A 151 -4.50 11.19 11.27
N ARG A 152 -4.47 10.48 12.41
CA ARG A 152 -5.60 10.46 13.37
C ARG A 152 -5.78 11.83 14.05
N GLN A 153 -4.69 12.49 14.41
CA GLN A 153 -4.73 13.84 15.00
C GLN A 153 -5.29 14.87 14.01
N GLU A 154 -4.91 14.81 12.74
CA GLU A 154 -5.45 15.67 11.68
C GLU A 154 -6.95 15.44 11.43
N ALA A 155 -7.44 14.21 11.61
CA ALA A 155 -8.86 13.88 11.49
C ALA A 155 -9.66 14.34 12.73
N GLY A 156 -9.08 14.24 13.92
CA GLY A 156 -9.68 14.71 15.17
C GLY A 156 -9.71 16.23 15.32
N GLY A 157 -8.65 16.93 14.91
CA GLY A 157 -8.56 18.39 14.98
C GLY A 157 -9.57 19.11 14.08
N ARG A 158 -9.86 18.55 12.89
CA ARG A 158 -10.87 19.10 11.97
C ARG A 158 -12.30 19.07 12.52
N ARG A 159 -12.60 18.25 13.53
CA ARG A 159 -13.93 18.26 14.19
C ARG A 159 -14.08 19.39 15.20
N GLN A 160 -12.99 19.95 15.73
CA GLN A 160 -13.07 21.03 16.73
C GLN A 160 -13.18 22.43 16.08
N GLU A 161 -12.65 22.63 14.88
CA GLU A 161 -12.77 23.91 14.17
C GLU A 161 -14.12 24.12 13.47
N ALA A 162 -14.88 23.05 13.18
CA ALA A 162 -16.19 23.13 12.56
C ALA A 162 -17.35 23.49 13.53
N GLY A 163 -17.05 23.64 14.83
CA GLY A 163 -18.05 23.94 15.88
C GLY A 163 -18.26 25.42 16.20
N GLY A 164 -17.65 26.35 15.46
CA GLY A 164 -17.54 27.75 15.88
C GLY A 164 -17.79 28.82 14.82
N ARG A 165 -18.94 28.79 14.12
CA ARG A 165 -19.72 29.96 13.65
C ARG A 165 -20.87 29.51 12.75
N ARG A 166 -22.10 29.53 13.28
CA ARG A 166 -23.30 29.77 12.47
C ARG A 166 -23.67 31.25 12.68
N GLN A 167 -23.48 32.06 11.65
CA GLN A 167 -24.41 33.13 11.33
C GLN A 167 -25.05 32.71 10.02
N GLU A 168 -26.38 32.57 10.08
CA GLU A 168 -27.26 32.35 8.95
C GLU A 168 -27.24 33.59 8.06
N VAL A 169 -26.98 33.41 6.77
CA VAL A 169 -27.57 34.24 5.72
C VAL A 169 -27.98 33.29 4.61
N GLU A 170 -29.29 33.19 4.39
CA GLU A 170 -29.91 32.59 3.22
C GLU A 170 -29.39 33.26 1.95
N GLU A 171 -29.05 32.47 0.92
CA GLU A 171 -29.41 32.84 -0.44
C GLU A 171 -29.50 31.59 -1.34
N SER A 172 -30.55 31.60 -2.16
CA SER A 172 -31.13 30.55 -3.00
C SER A 172 -30.28 30.23 -4.24
N PRO A 173 -30.44 29.05 -4.89
CA PRO A 173 -29.52 28.58 -5.91
C PRO A 173 -29.95 29.00 -7.31
N ASP A 174 -28.97 29.36 -8.15
CA ASP A 174 -29.12 29.38 -9.59
C ASP A 174 -27.94 28.69 -10.29
N GLU A 175 -28.29 28.18 -11.46
CA GLU A 175 -27.77 27.02 -12.16
C GLU A 175 -26.53 27.31 -13.05
N LYS A 176 -25.83 26.23 -13.46
CA LYS A 176 -24.86 26.10 -14.58
C LYS A 176 -23.39 26.44 -14.28
N ASN A 177 -22.48 25.47 -14.37
CA ASN A 177 -21.91 25.05 -15.66
C ASN A 177 -20.78 24.00 -15.54
N PHE A 178 -20.69 23.27 -16.64
CA PHE A 178 -19.76 22.21 -17.00
C PHE A 178 -18.36 22.78 -17.34
N THR A 179 -17.32 21.97 -17.09
CA THR A 179 -15.91 22.08 -17.55
C THR A 179 -14.99 23.11 -16.89
N THR A 180 -13.95 22.62 -16.21
CA THR A 180 -12.55 22.81 -16.63
C THR A 180 -11.61 21.92 -15.81
N MET A 181 -10.81 21.11 -16.51
CA MET A 181 -9.54 20.62 -16.02
C MET A 181 -8.59 21.83 -15.93
N ASN A 182 -8.01 22.10 -14.77
CA ASN A 182 -6.57 22.35 -14.71
C ASN A 182 -6.00 22.22 -13.29
N GLU A 183 -4.75 21.76 -13.26
CA GLU A 183 -3.68 22.10 -12.32
C GLU A 183 -4.01 22.39 -10.86
N ASN A 184 -3.55 21.49 -9.98
CA ASN A 184 -3.10 21.89 -8.65
C ASN A 184 -1.88 21.05 -8.22
N GLN A 185 -0.73 21.35 -8.83
CA GLN A 185 0.55 21.25 -8.15
C GLN A 185 0.68 22.45 -7.22
N SER A 186 0.47 22.28 -5.91
CA SER A 186 1.01 23.16 -4.84
C SER A 186 0.32 22.94 -3.49
N LEU A 187 0.41 21.73 -2.92
CA LEU A 187 0.12 21.54 -1.49
C LEU A 187 1.16 20.63 -0.83
N VAL A 188 2.43 21.00 -0.94
CA VAL A 188 3.38 20.75 0.14
C VAL A 188 3.29 21.94 1.07
N ARG A 189 2.20 22.03 1.84
CA ARG A 189 2.16 22.91 3.00
C ARG A 189 3.12 22.33 4.02
N GLN A 190 4.10 23.14 4.40
CA GLN A 190 5.06 22.89 5.48
C GLN A 190 4.36 22.20 6.66
N VAL A 191 4.65 20.91 6.84
CA VAL A 191 4.30 20.19 8.07
C VAL A 191 5.21 20.74 9.16
N ARG A 192 4.68 21.68 9.96
CA ARG A 192 5.28 21.99 11.26
C ARG A 192 5.19 20.73 12.11
N LEU A 193 6.32 20.06 12.31
CA LEU A 193 6.45 19.01 13.32
C LEU A 193 6.06 19.59 14.69
N PRO A 194 5.08 19.04 15.42
CA PRO A 194 4.89 19.38 16.82
C PRO A 194 5.81 18.49 17.64
N CYS A 195 6.96 19.02 18.07
CA CYS A 195 7.76 18.39 19.12
C CYS A 195 8.31 19.43 20.08
N PRO A 196 7.68 19.61 21.26
CA PRO A 196 8.25 20.37 22.35
C PRO A 196 8.81 19.39 23.41
N ARG A 197 9.92 18.72 23.11
CA ARG A 197 10.85 18.18 24.11
C ARG A 197 12.09 17.64 23.43
N ILE A 198 13.24 17.85 24.06
CA ILE A 198 14.61 17.68 23.55
C ILE A 198 15.12 18.92 22.77
N LYS A 199 15.20 20.05 23.48
CA LYS A 199 16.28 21.02 23.25
C LYS A 199 17.32 20.82 24.35
N LYS A 200 18.43 20.18 24.01
CA LYS A 200 19.80 20.51 24.44
C LYS A 200 20.76 19.44 23.92
N GLN A 201 21.93 19.91 23.48
CA GLN A 201 23.08 19.18 22.91
C GLN A 201 22.98 18.84 21.42
N LEU A 202 23.35 19.82 20.60
CA LEU A 202 24.13 19.66 19.37
C LEU A 202 24.56 21.07 18.93
N TRP A 203 25.64 21.56 19.53
CA TRP A 203 26.49 22.58 18.95
C TRP A 203 27.91 22.04 18.98
N ASN A 204 28.63 22.28 17.88
CA ASN A 204 30.00 21.91 17.56
C ASN A 204 30.09 20.65 16.71
N TRP A 205 30.23 20.87 15.39
CA TRP A 205 31.27 20.27 14.56
C TRP A 205 31.49 21.20 13.36
N HIS A 206 32.67 21.83 13.29
CA HIS A 206 33.14 22.59 12.14
C HIS A 206 33.80 21.63 11.13
N PRO A 207 33.77 21.95 9.83
CA PRO A 207 34.43 21.16 8.79
C PRO A 207 35.94 21.38 8.80
N ALA A 208 36.71 20.30 8.61
CA ALA A 208 38.13 20.39 8.30
C ALA A 208 38.30 20.44 6.78
N SER A 209 38.82 21.57 6.29
CA SER A 209 39.57 21.73 5.05
C SER A 209 40.63 22.80 5.29
#